data_AF-A0A7X9CJ49-F1
#
_entry.id   AF-A0A7X9CJ49-F1
#
_cell.length_a   1.000
_cell.length_b   1.000
_cell.length_c   1.000
_cell.angle_alpha   90.00
_cell.angle_beta   90.00
_cell.angle_gamma   90.00
#
_symmetry.space_group_name_H-M   'P 1'
#
loop_
_entity.id
_entity.type
_entity.pdbx_description
1 polymer ?
#
loop_
_entity_poly.entity_id
_entity_poly.type
_entity_poly.pdbx_seq_one_letter_code
_entity_poly.pdbx_strand_id
1 'polypeptide(L)'
;ADLLKAVLDKEKGLNTDGLLSHVAFFETPYYHKVFGLTDAAMNIAPDLEGKRQILLNAVKLCHRLGIVNPKVAVAAAVEKVNPKMEATLHAAALKEMNRNGELPGCVVDGPFAIDIAFNRESALLKGIEGEVAGDADLILSPDIEAGNMFYKALNFLGGAVSAAVVTGTTVPIVLTSRSDNDRSKLLSLALGAVIR
;
A
#
# COMPACT_ATOMS: atom_id res chain seq x y z
N ALA A 1 1.50 -0.83 -23.97
CA ALA A 1 0.75 -1.45 -22.85
C ALA A 1 0.77 -2.97 -22.97
N ASP A 2 1.79 -3.52 -23.64
CA ASP A 2 1.78 -4.90 -24.15
C ASP A 2 2.18 -5.92 -23.08
N LEU A 3 3.01 -5.49 -22.11
CA LEU A 3 3.41 -6.32 -20.97
C LEU A 3 2.22 -6.69 -20.08
N LEU A 4 1.47 -5.69 -19.58
CA LEU A 4 0.31 -5.96 -18.73
C LEU A 4 -0.77 -6.75 -19.48
N LYS A 5 -0.98 -6.44 -20.77
CA LYS A 5 -1.91 -7.20 -21.60
C LYS A 5 -1.52 -8.70 -21.69
N ALA A 6 -0.24 -9.01 -21.85
CA ALA A 6 0.25 -10.39 -21.88
C ALA A 6 0.15 -11.07 -20.50
N VAL A 7 0.42 -10.34 -19.42
CA VAL A 7 0.32 -10.84 -18.04
C VAL A 7 -1.12 -11.19 -17.68
N LEU A 8 -2.08 -10.37 -18.11
CA LEU A 8 -3.52 -10.51 -17.82
C LEU A 8 -4.24 -11.49 -18.75
N ASP A 9 -3.54 -12.12 -19.69
CA ASP A 9 -4.12 -13.11 -20.58
C ASP A 9 -4.65 -14.31 -19.78
N LYS A 10 -5.92 -14.67 -19.98
CA LYS A 10 -6.58 -15.72 -19.18
C LYS A 10 -6.10 -17.13 -19.48
N GLU A 11 -5.54 -17.37 -20.67
CA GLU A 11 -5.11 -18.70 -21.11
C GLU A 11 -3.62 -18.92 -20.92
N LYS A 12 -2.82 -17.86 -21.13
CA LYS A 12 -1.35 -17.93 -21.22
C LYS A 12 -0.64 -16.97 -20.26
N GLY A 13 -1.40 -16.13 -19.56
CA GLY A 13 -0.86 -15.11 -18.67
C GLY A 13 -0.39 -15.67 -17.33
N LEU A 14 0.04 -14.75 -16.47
CA LEU A 14 0.53 -15.05 -15.13
C LEU A 14 -0.49 -14.70 -14.05
N ASN A 15 -1.66 -14.22 -14.46
CA ASN A 15 -2.71 -13.84 -13.55
C ASN A 15 -3.24 -15.05 -12.79
N THR A 16 -3.45 -14.88 -11.49
CA THR A 16 -4.25 -15.81 -10.70
C THR A 16 -5.70 -15.32 -10.67
N ASP A 17 -6.63 -16.02 -10.02
CA ASP A 17 -8.02 -15.54 -9.90
C ASP A 17 -8.17 -14.23 -9.08
N GLY A 18 -7.06 -13.65 -8.60
CA GLY A 18 -7.02 -12.43 -7.80
C GLY A 18 -6.85 -11.13 -8.59
N LEU A 19 -7.15 -10.01 -7.92
CA LEU A 19 -6.88 -8.66 -8.41
C LEU A 19 -5.37 -8.38 -8.40
N LEU A 20 -4.82 -7.83 -9.49
CA LEU A 20 -3.44 -7.34 -9.48
C LEU A 20 -3.36 -6.01 -8.74
N SER A 21 -2.29 -5.81 -7.99
CA SER A 21 -2.04 -4.55 -7.28
C SER A 21 -0.58 -4.18 -7.30
N HIS A 22 -0.30 -2.88 -7.21
CA HIS A 22 1.06 -2.36 -7.09
C HIS A 22 1.41 -2.07 -5.64
N VAL A 23 2.57 -2.54 -5.18
CA VAL A 23 3.13 -2.22 -3.86
C VAL A 23 4.52 -1.62 -4.04
N ALA A 24 4.77 -0.48 -3.39
CA ALA A 24 6.08 0.13 -3.30
C ALA A 24 6.53 0.25 -1.85
N PHE A 25 7.76 -0.17 -1.57
CA PHE A 25 8.43 0.06 -0.29
C PHE A 25 9.35 1.26 -0.39
N PHE A 26 9.43 2.05 0.69
CA PHE A 26 10.18 3.29 0.75
C PHE A 26 11.12 3.29 1.95
N GLU A 27 12.33 3.78 1.72
CA GLU A 27 13.28 4.19 2.75
C GLU A 27 13.48 5.71 2.61
N THR A 28 13.38 6.44 3.72
CA THR A 28 13.54 7.91 3.76
C THR A 28 14.18 8.32 5.08
N PRO A 29 14.99 9.39 5.12
CA PRO A 29 15.52 9.91 6.38
C PRO A 29 14.45 10.46 7.33
N TYR A 30 13.22 10.68 6.87
CA TYR A 30 12.14 11.29 7.65
C TYR A 30 11.23 10.29 8.37
N TYR A 31 11.48 8.99 8.22
CA TYR A 31 10.73 7.95 8.91
C TYR A 31 11.67 6.87 9.45
N HIS A 32 11.33 6.33 10.62
CA HIS A 32 12.26 5.51 11.41
C HIS A 32 12.41 4.07 10.90
N LYS A 33 11.62 3.67 9.90
CA LYS A 33 11.62 2.33 9.29
C LYS A 33 11.22 2.39 7.82
N VAL A 34 11.43 1.28 7.11
CA VAL A 34 10.87 1.08 5.77
C VAL A 34 9.37 0.89 5.87
N PHE A 35 8.61 1.51 4.96
CA PHE A 35 7.15 1.36 4.90
C PHE A 35 6.67 1.13 3.46
N GLY A 36 5.50 0.51 3.32
CA GLY A 36 4.85 0.23 2.05
C GLY A 36 3.76 1.23 1.68
N LEU A 37 3.47 1.33 0.39
CA LEU A 37 2.31 2.01 -0.19
C LEU A 37 1.66 1.11 -1.24
N THR A 38 0.34 0.98 -1.17
CA THR A 38 -0.48 0.27 -2.16
C THR A 38 -1.83 1.00 -2.29
N ASP A 39 -2.47 1.19 -3.42
CA ASP A 39 -2.00 1.05 -4.80
C ASP A 39 -1.68 2.44 -5.38
N ALA A 40 -0.63 2.55 -6.19
CA ALA A 40 -0.20 3.82 -6.79
C ALA A 40 -0.08 3.78 -8.32
N ALA A 41 -0.44 2.65 -8.96
CA ALA A 41 -0.16 2.44 -10.37
C ALA A 41 -1.12 1.51 -11.13
N MET A 42 -1.95 0.69 -10.47
CA MET A 42 -2.80 -0.30 -11.14
C MET A 42 -4.29 0.00 -11.04
N ASN A 43 -4.82 0.15 -9.81
CA ASN A 43 -6.25 0.22 -9.56
C ASN A 43 -6.72 1.68 -9.43
N ILE A 44 -7.50 2.16 -10.42
CA ILE A 44 -7.89 3.58 -10.52
C ILE A 44 -8.74 4.03 -9.33
N ALA A 45 -9.90 3.41 -9.14
CA ALA A 45 -10.82 3.71 -8.05
C ALA A 45 -11.37 2.39 -7.51
N PRO A 46 -10.58 1.66 -6.69
CA PRO A 46 -11.01 0.37 -6.18
C PRO A 46 -12.17 0.54 -5.18
N ASP A 47 -13.20 -0.27 -5.35
CA ASP A 47 -14.28 -0.41 -4.39
C ASP A 47 -13.80 -1.10 -3.10
N LEU A 48 -14.71 -1.32 -2.15
CA LEU A 48 -14.35 -1.94 -0.87
C LEU A 48 -13.71 -3.33 -1.03
N GLU A 49 -14.26 -4.17 -1.91
CA GLU A 49 -13.74 -5.52 -2.14
C GLU A 49 -12.40 -5.49 -2.88
N GLY A 50 -12.25 -4.60 -3.86
CA GLY A 50 -10.96 -4.35 -4.51
C GLY A 50 -9.91 -3.89 -3.52
N LYS A 51 -10.24 -2.97 -2.62
CA LYS A 51 -9.35 -2.52 -1.53
C LYS A 51 -8.98 -3.65 -0.57
N ARG A 52 -9.93 -4.52 -0.23
CA ARG A 52 -9.68 -5.73 0.57
C ARG A 52 -8.65 -6.63 -0.10
N GLN A 53 -8.80 -6.92 -1.40
CA GLN A 53 -7.85 -7.75 -2.14
C GLN A 53 -6.48 -7.09 -2.30
N ILE A 54 -6.43 -5.78 -2.57
CA ILE A 54 -5.18 -4.99 -2.62
C ILE A 54 -4.44 -5.06 -1.28
N LEU A 55 -5.16 -4.91 -0.16
CA LEU A 55 -4.60 -4.99 1.19
C LEU A 55 -4.00 -6.38 1.43
N LEU A 56 -4.74 -7.45 1.15
CA LEU A 56 -4.27 -8.83 1.35
C LEU A 56 -3.02 -9.14 0.50
N ASN A 57 -2.99 -8.67 -0.74
CA ASN A 57 -1.81 -8.80 -1.60
C ASN A 57 -0.58 -8.12 -1.00
N ALA A 58 -0.74 -6.92 -0.45
CA ALA A 58 0.35 -6.15 0.16
C ALA A 58 0.78 -6.74 1.51
N VAL A 59 -0.15 -7.21 2.34
CA VAL A 59 0.15 -7.92 3.60
C VAL A 59 0.97 -9.18 3.34
N LYS A 60 0.58 -9.99 2.34
CA LYS A 60 1.36 -11.16 1.91
C LYS A 60 2.79 -10.79 1.52
N LEU A 61 2.98 -9.63 0.90
CA LEU A 61 4.29 -9.14 0.51
C LEU A 61 5.12 -8.70 1.72
N CYS A 62 4.52 -7.98 2.68
CA CYS A 62 5.12 -7.65 3.96
C CYS A 62 5.61 -8.91 4.71
N HIS A 63 4.80 -9.97 4.74
CA HIS A 63 5.19 -11.25 5.35
C HIS A 63 6.41 -11.87 4.68
N ARG A 64 6.50 -11.84 3.35
CA ARG A 64 7.70 -12.33 2.61
C ARG A 64 8.96 -11.54 2.93
N LEU A 65 8.81 -10.28 3.35
CA LEU A 65 9.91 -9.43 3.82
C LEU A 65 10.19 -9.55 5.33
N GLY A 66 9.51 -10.46 6.02
CA GLY A 66 9.70 -10.69 7.46
C GLY A 66 8.91 -9.76 8.38
N ILE A 67 8.04 -8.89 7.84
CA ILE A 67 7.13 -8.06 8.64
C ILE A 67 5.90 -8.91 8.94
N VAL A 68 5.91 -9.64 10.06
CA VAL A 68 4.92 -10.70 10.37
C VAL A 68 3.50 -10.17 10.65
N ASN A 69 3.39 -8.98 11.23
CA ASN A 69 2.10 -8.37 11.56
C ASN A 69 2.10 -6.88 11.17
N PRO A 70 2.05 -6.57 9.86
CA PRO A 70 2.15 -5.20 9.38
C PRO A 70 0.97 -4.36 9.89
N LYS A 71 1.29 -3.14 10.34
CA LYS A 71 0.35 -2.09 10.71
C LYS A 71 -0.10 -1.35 9.45
N VAL A 72 -1.34 -1.58 9.05
CA VAL A 72 -1.94 -1.04 7.83
C VAL A 72 -2.79 0.18 8.18
N ALA A 73 -2.37 1.35 7.71
CA ALA A 73 -3.17 2.57 7.77
C ALA A 73 -3.97 2.73 6.47
N VAL A 74 -5.30 2.77 6.58
CA VAL A 74 -6.18 3.09 5.45
C VAL A 74 -6.31 4.61 5.34
N ALA A 75 -5.75 5.16 4.27
CA ALA A 75 -5.62 6.59 4.09
C ALA A 75 -6.94 7.25 3.70
N ALA A 76 -7.22 8.40 4.32
CA ALA A 76 -8.27 9.33 3.92
C ALA A 76 -7.86 10.76 4.28
N ALA A 77 -8.63 11.75 3.83
CA ALA A 77 -8.32 13.15 4.11
C ALA A 77 -8.68 13.59 5.55
N VAL A 78 -9.53 12.83 6.24
CA VAL A 78 -10.03 13.14 7.59
C VAL A 78 -10.14 11.86 8.41
N GLU A 79 -10.20 12.02 9.73
CA GLU A 79 -10.12 10.92 10.70
C GLU A 79 -11.47 10.40 11.17
N LYS A 80 -12.52 11.20 10.96
CA LYS A 80 -13.89 10.84 11.30
C LYS A 80 -14.58 10.28 10.08
N VAL A 81 -15.33 9.20 10.27
CA VAL A 81 -16.18 8.61 9.24
C VAL A 81 -17.18 9.66 8.77
N ASN A 82 -17.14 9.95 7.48
CA ASN A 82 -18.00 10.92 6.84
C ASN A 82 -18.74 10.24 5.67
N PRO A 83 -20.07 10.10 5.72
CA PRO A 83 -20.86 9.50 4.65
C PRO A 83 -20.71 10.15 3.27
N LYS A 84 -20.21 11.40 3.22
CA LYS A 84 -19.93 12.12 1.97
C LYS A 84 -18.51 11.88 1.43
N MET A 85 -17.70 11.08 2.13
CA MET A 85 -16.32 10.76 1.76
C MET A 85 -16.12 9.24 1.79
N GLU A 86 -16.26 8.61 0.63
CA GLU A 86 -16.19 7.16 0.46
C GLU A 86 -14.92 6.54 1.08
N ALA A 87 -13.76 7.20 0.94
CA ALA A 87 -12.51 6.75 1.54
C ALA A 87 -12.64 6.47 3.04
N THR A 88 -13.40 7.30 3.77
CA THR A 88 -13.61 7.11 5.21
C THR A 88 -14.57 5.97 5.53
N LEU A 89 -15.55 5.70 4.64
CA LEU A 89 -16.45 4.56 4.76
C LEU A 89 -15.69 3.25 4.53
N HIS A 90 -14.85 3.20 3.49
CA HIS A 90 -14.04 2.02 3.20
C HIS A 90 -13.02 1.75 4.31
N ALA A 91 -12.38 2.79 4.85
CA ALA A 91 -11.46 2.64 5.98
C ALA A 91 -12.15 2.03 7.22
N ALA A 92 -13.33 2.54 7.58
CA ALA A 92 -14.10 2.01 8.70
C ALA A 92 -14.52 0.54 8.46
N ALA A 93 -14.97 0.21 7.25
CA ALA A 93 -15.37 -1.15 6.90
C ALA A 93 -14.19 -2.14 6.93
N LEU A 94 -13.02 -1.75 6.41
CA LEU A 94 -11.80 -2.60 6.45
C LEU A 94 -11.29 -2.80 7.88
N LYS A 95 -11.35 -1.77 8.72
CA LYS A 95 -11.04 -1.88 10.15
C LYS A 95 -11.95 -2.89 10.84
N GLU A 96 -13.25 -2.87 10.54
CA GLU A 96 -14.21 -3.81 11.10
C GLU A 96 -13.99 -5.24 10.58
N MET A 97 -13.73 -5.41 9.29
CA MET A 97 -13.35 -6.71 8.70
C MET A 97 -12.10 -7.31 9.38
N ASN A 98 -11.08 -6.49 9.68
CA ASN A 98 -9.89 -6.94 10.40
C ASN A 98 -10.23 -7.39 11.83
N ARG A 99 -11.10 -6.67 12.55
CA ARG A 99 -11.60 -7.07 13.87
C ARG A 99 -12.39 -8.38 13.84
N ASN A 100 -13.13 -8.61 12.77
CA ASN A 100 -13.89 -9.84 12.55
C ASN A 100 -13.02 -11.03 12.08
N GLY A 101 -11.71 -10.81 11.87
CA GLY A 101 -10.77 -11.84 11.43
C GLY A 101 -10.77 -12.10 9.92
N GLU A 102 -11.46 -11.28 9.12
CA GLU A 102 -11.56 -11.41 7.67
C GLU A 102 -10.30 -10.92 6.94
N LEU A 103 -9.47 -10.14 7.64
CA LEU A 103 -8.16 -9.64 7.19
C LEU A 103 -7.07 -10.13 8.16
N PRO A 104 -6.69 -11.42 8.13
CA PRO A 104 -5.77 -12.00 9.11
C PRO A 104 -4.31 -11.58 8.86
N GLY A 105 -3.49 -11.71 9.91
CA GLY A 105 -2.03 -11.51 9.82
C GLY A 105 -1.59 -10.06 9.64
N CYS A 106 -2.45 -9.10 9.97
CA CYS A 106 -2.14 -7.67 10.00
C CYS A 106 -3.03 -6.95 11.02
N VAL A 107 -2.71 -5.69 11.30
CA VAL A 107 -3.54 -4.79 12.09
C VAL A 107 -3.99 -3.66 11.18
N VAL A 108 -5.29 -3.46 11.03
CA VAL A 108 -5.84 -2.43 10.14
C VAL A 108 -6.50 -1.33 10.97
N ASP A 109 -6.12 -0.08 10.70
CA ASP A 109 -6.76 1.08 11.29
C ASP A 109 -6.92 2.23 10.27
N GLY A 110 -7.79 3.16 10.59
CA GLY A 110 -8.20 4.27 9.76
C GLY A 110 -9.66 4.67 10.03
N PRO A 111 -10.16 5.70 9.36
CA PRO A 111 -9.46 6.50 8.35
C PRO A 111 -8.37 7.38 8.95
N PHE A 112 -7.19 7.43 8.32
CA PHE A 112 -6.08 8.29 8.77
C PHE A 112 -5.64 9.25 7.66
N ALA A 113 -5.48 10.52 8.03
CA ALA A 113 -4.63 11.42 7.28
C ALA A 113 -3.15 11.01 7.43
N ILE A 114 -2.32 11.43 6.47
CA ILE A 114 -0.92 11.02 6.37
C ILE A 114 -0.10 11.42 7.61
N ASP A 115 -0.38 12.57 8.21
CA ASP A 115 0.26 13.00 9.46
C ASP A 115 0.01 12.00 10.59
N ILE A 116 -1.20 11.45 10.71
CA ILE A 116 -1.53 10.45 11.75
C ILE A 116 -0.91 9.10 11.45
N ALA A 117 -0.82 8.71 10.18
CA ALA A 117 -0.21 7.43 9.83
C ALA A 117 1.28 7.38 10.21
N PHE A 118 2.00 8.51 10.12
CA PHE A 118 3.45 8.56 10.26
C PHE A 118 3.97 9.33 11.49
N ASN A 119 3.17 10.15 12.15
CA ASN A 119 3.60 10.96 13.29
C ASN A 119 2.74 10.68 14.55
N ARG A 120 3.37 10.08 15.56
CA ARG A 120 2.71 9.73 16.82
C ARG A 120 2.21 10.96 17.58
N GLU A 121 2.95 12.06 17.56
CA GLU A 121 2.56 13.31 18.21
C GLU A 121 1.31 13.91 17.53
N SER A 122 1.26 13.92 16.20
CA SER A 122 0.08 14.37 15.44
C SER A 122 -1.16 13.52 15.76
N ALA A 123 -1.00 12.20 15.90
CA ALA A 123 -2.07 11.32 16.34
C ALA A 123 -2.59 11.69 17.74
N LEU A 124 -1.68 11.86 18.71
CA LEU A 124 -2.04 12.23 20.09
C LEU A 124 -2.73 13.60 20.17
N LEU A 125 -2.25 14.60 19.42
CA LEU A 125 -2.86 15.93 19.36
C LEU A 125 -4.31 15.90 18.84
N LYS A 126 -4.63 14.93 17.98
CA LYS A 126 -5.98 14.70 17.45
C LYS A 126 -6.79 13.69 18.27
N GLY A 127 -6.25 13.20 19.39
CA GLY A 127 -6.91 12.23 20.27
C GLY A 127 -7.04 10.83 19.64
N ILE A 128 -6.14 10.48 18.73
CA ILE A 128 -6.13 9.18 18.04
C ILE A 128 -5.09 8.29 18.69
N GLU A 129 -5.59 7.15 19.15
CA GLU A 129 -4.81 6.08 19.78
C GLU A 129 -4.77 4.86 18.88
N GLY A 130 -4.16 3.78 19.36
CA GLY A 130 -3.95 2.56 18.60
C GLY A 130 -2.50 2.39 18.16
N GLU A 131 -2.15 1.17 17.76
CA GLU A 131 -0.77 0.80 17.45
C GLU A 131 -0.33 1.18 16.04
N VAL A 132 -1.28 1.45 15.13
CA VAL A 132 -1.03 1.87 13.75
C VAL A 132 -0.74 3.38 13.67
N ALA A 133 -1.41 4.18 14.50
CA ALA A 133 -1.28 5.64 14.48
C ALA A 133 0.13 6.09 14.91
N GLY A 134 0.86 6.68 13.96
CA GLY A 134 2.23 7.14 14.06
C GLY A 134 3.28 6.09 13.69
N ASP A 135 2.86 4.86 13.38
CA ASP A 135 3.75 3.71 13.24
C ASP A 135 3.31 2.75 12.11
N ALA A 136 2.77 3.26 11.01
CA ALA A 136 2.33 2.45 9.88
C ALA A 136 3.51 1.71 9.18
N ASP A 137 3.31 0.41 8.92
CA ASP A 137 4.18 -0.38 8.03
C ASP A 137 3.68 -0.33 6.57
N LEU A 138 2.39 -0.08 6.37
CA LEU A 138 1.74 -0.08 5.06
C LEU A 138 0.64 0.98 4.99
N ILE A 139 0.64 1.77 3.92
CA ILE A 139 -0.46 2.68 3.57
C ILE A 139 -1.31 2.06 2.47
N LEU A 140 -2.62 1.95 2.71
CA LEU A 140 -3.61 1.68 1.67
C LEU A 140 -4.20 3.02 1.17
N SER A 141 -3.91 3.37 -0.08
CA SER A 141 -4.43 4.57 -0.74
C SER A 141 -5.94 4.47 -1.02
N PRO A 142 -6.65 5.61 -1.05
CA PRO A 142 -8.08 5.62 -1.39
C PRO A 142 -8.32 5.39 -2.89
N ASP A 143 -7.44 5.88 -3.75
CA ASP A 143 -7.48 5.81 -5.21
C ASP A 143 -6.06 5.94 -5.80
N ILE A 144 -5.96 5.82 -7.12
CA ILE A 144 -4.68 5.89 -7.84
C ILE A 144 -4.08 7.29 -7.77
N GLU A 145 -4.89 8.35 -7.83
CA GLU A 145 -4.40 9.73 -7.80
C GLU A 145 -3.68 10.02 -6.50
N ALA A 146 -4.29 9.72 -5.36
CA ALA A 146 -3.71 9.90 -4.04
C ALA A 146 -2.45 9.03 -3.86
N GLY A 147 -2.52 7.75 -4.27
CA GLY A 147 -1.36 6.86 -4.24
C GLY A 147 -0.21 7.37 -5.09
N ASN A 148 -0.46 7.80 -6.32
CA ASN A 148 0.55 8.27 -7.25
C ASN A 148 1.17 9.60 -6.81
N MET A 149 0.35 10.55 -6.34
CA MET A 149 0.83 11.81 -5.79
C MET A 149 1.73 11.57 -4.60
N PHE A 150 1.35 10.69 -3.66
CA PHE A 150 2.16 10.37 -2.50
C PHE A 150 3.47 9.67 -2.88
N TYR A 151 3.41 8.68 -3.78
CA TYR A 151 4.59 8.01 -4.33
C TYR A 151 5.60 9.02 -4.90
N LYS A 152 5.13 9.97 -5.72
CA LYS A 152 6.00 10.98 -6.34
C LYS A 152 6.50 12.00 -5.33
N ALA A 153 5.65 12.48 -4.43
CA ALA A 153 6.07 13.40 -3.37
C ALA A 153 7.21 12.79 -2.54
N LEU A 154 7.14 11.51 -2.18
CA LEU A 154 8.21 10.83 -1.45
C LEU A 154 9.52 10.74 -2.24
N ASN A 155 9.46 10.32 -3.50
CA ASN A 155 10.66 10.17 -4.33
C ASN A 155 11.33 11.51 -4.67
N PHE A 156 10.56 12.56 -4.95
CA PHE A 156 11.10 13.82 -5.45
C PHE A 156 11.29 14.89 -4.36
N LEU A 157 10.47 14.89 -3.31
CA LEU A 157 10.48 15.90 -2.24
C LEU A 157 10.80 15.29 -0.87
N GLY A 158 10.42 14.04 -0.64
CA GLY A 158 10.63 13.33 0.63
C GLY A 158 11.97 12.62 0.76
N GLY A 159 12.89 12.81 -0.19
CA GLY A 159 14.23 12.20 -0.17
C GLY A 159 14.21 10.67 -0.10
N ALA A 160 13.12 10.04 -0.55
CA ALA A 160 12.94 8.61 -0.42
C ALA A 160 13.60 7.85 -1.58
N VAL A 161 14.04 6.64 -1.29
CA VAL A 161 14.36 5.62 -2.30
C VAL A 161 13.27 4.56 -2.24
N SER A 162 12.81 4.11 -3.41
CA SER A 162 11.69 3.16 -3.51
C SER A 162 12.09 1.85 -4.18
N ALA A 163 11.37 0.78 -3.84
CA ALA A 163 11.37 -0.49 -4.54
C ALA A 163 9.93 -0.93 -4.80
N ALA A 164 9.56 -1.18 -6.05
CA ALA A 164 8.17 -1.38 -6.43
C ALA A 164 7.95 -2.63 -7.29
N VAL A 165 6.84 -3.32 -7.04
CA VAL A 165 6.42 -4.51 -7.78
C VAL A 165 4.91 -4.54 -7.96
N VAL A 166 4.47 -5.18 -9.04
CA VAL A 166 3.10 -5.65 -9.19
C VAL A 166 3.01 -7.07 -8.65
N THR A 167 1.97 -7.30 -7.85
CA THR A 167 1.61 -8.57 -7.21
C THR A 167 0.17 -8.95 -7.59
N GLY A 168 -0.28 -10.14 -7.16
CA GLY A 168 -1.54 -10.77 -7.61
C GLY A 168 -1.35 -11.79 -8.74
N THR A 169 -0.11 -11.99 -9.18
CA THR A 169 0.31 -12.96 -10.20
C THR A 169 1.08 -14.13 -9.57
N THR A 170 1.33 -15.19 -10.35
CA THR A 170 2.12 -16.36 -9.92
C THR A 170 3.58 -16.02 -9.61
N VAL A 171 4.10 -14.94 -10.19
CA VAL A 171 5.44 -14.38 -9.95
C VAL A 171 5.36 -12.86 -9.83
N PRO A 172 6.23 -12.19 -9.05
CA PRO A 172 6.25 -10.74 -8.97
C PRO A 172 6.68 -10.12 -10.30
N ILE A 173 6.11 -8.96 -10.64
CA ILE A 173 6.46 -8.22 -11.85
C ILE A 173 7.07 -6.89 -11.47
N VAL A 174 8.33 -6.68 -11.83
CA VAL A 174 9.02 -5.41 -11.61
C VAL A 174 8.59 -4.42 -12.68
N LEU A 175 7.82 -3.40 -12.29
CA LEU A 175 7.43 -2.28 -13.14
C LEU A 175 7.98 -0.99 -12.56
N THR A 176 9.06 -0.48 -13.15
CA THR A 176 9.69 0.78 -12.76
C THR A 176 9.15 1.94 -13.59
N SER A 177 9.04 3.13 -12.99
CA SER A 177 8.78 4.35 -13.73
C SER A 177 10.02 4.79 -14.50
N ARG A 178 9.83 5.43 -15.67
CA ARG A 178 10.93 6.05 -16.43
C ARG A 178 11.65 7.13 -15.61
N SER A 179 10.94 7.76 -14.69
CA SER A 179 11.47 8.81 -13.82
C SER A 179 12.15 8.28 -12.56
N ASP A 180 12.15 6.96 -12.32
CA ASP A 180 12.85 6.39 -11.16
C ASP A 180 14.37 6.41 -11.42
N ASN A 181 15.13 6.66 -10.35
CA ASN A 181 16.59 6.63 -10.40
C ASN A 181 17.12 5.18 -10.47
N ASP A 182 18.40 5.02 -10.81
CA ASP A 182 19.01 3.69 -11.00
C ASP A 182 19.02 2.84 -9.73
N ARG A 183 19.13 3.48 -8.56
CA ARG A 183 19.07 2.80 -7.26
C ARG A 183 17.68 2.21 -7.02
N SER A 184 16.61 2.96 -7.28
CA SER A 184 15.23 2.47 -7.14
C SER A 184 14.95 1.30 -8.09
N LYS A 185 15.48 1.35 -9.32
CA LYS A 185 15.36 0.23 -10.27
C LYS A 185 16.08 -1.02 -9.77
N LEU A 186 17.32 -0.88 -9.28
CA LEU A 186 18.09 -1.98 -8.72
C LEU A 186 17.39 -2.59 -7.50
N LEU A 187 16.86 -1.76 -6.60
CA LEU A 187 16.14 -2.24 -5.43
C LEU A 187 14.81 -2.92 -5.80
N SER A 188 14.13 -2.47 -6.86
CA SER A 188 12.94 -3.15 -7.36
C SER A 188 13.27 -4.55 -7.91
N LEU A 189 14.41 -4.71 -8.58
CA LEU A 189 14.92 -6.03 -8.99
C LEU A 189 15.26 -6.91 -7.78
N ALA A 190 15.94 -6.35 -6.78
CA ALA A 190 16.27 -7.07 -5.54
C ALA A 190 15.01 -7.51 -4.79
N LEU A 191 14.02 -6.62 -4.69
CA LEU A 191 12.71 -6.92 -4.12
C LEU A 191 12.05 -8.11 -4.85
N GLY A 192 11.99 -8.06 -6.19
CA GLY A 192 11.46 -9.15 -7.01
C GLY A 192 12.17 -10.50 -6.80
N ALA A 193 13.48 -10.49 -6.52
CA ALA A 193 14.25 -11.71 -6.25
C ALA A 193 13.98 -12.29 -4.86
N VAL A 194 13.83 -11.45 -3.83
CA VAL A 194 13.59 -11.87 -2.44
C VAL A 194 12.18 -12.41 -2.25
N ILE A 195 11.20 -11.83 -2.94
CA ILE A 195 9.78 -12.16 -2.75
C ILE A 195 9.31 -13.28 -3.66
N ARG A 196 10.21 -14.01 -4.34
CA ARG A 196 9.86 -15.15 -5.19
C ARG A 196 9.31 -16.32 -4.38
#